data_AF-A0A7X7PX95-F1
#
_entry.id   AF-A0A7X7PX95-F1
#
_cell.length_a   1.000
_cell.length_b   1.000
_cell.length_c   1.000
_cell.angle_alpha   90.00
_cell.angle_beta   90.00
_cell.angle_gamma   90.00
#
_symmetry.space_group_name_H-M   'P 1'
#
loop_
_entity.id
_entity.type
_entity.pdbx_description
1 polymer ?
#
loop_
_entity_poly.entity_id
_entity_poly.type
_entity_poly.pdbx_seq_one_letter_code
_entity_poly.pdbx_strand_id
1 'polypeptide(L)'
;AVGRMALTNYLSHSVICLFVFTGAGLALYGQLERYQLYYIVLAVWVAQLVWSPLWLKYFSFGPAEWLWRKLTYGFGALAPRARL
;
A
#
# COMPACT_ATOMS: atom_id res chain seq x y z
N ALA A 1 -0.38 8.72 11.27
CA ALA A 1 -0.32 7.96 10.01
C ALA A 1 1.10 7.50 9.67
N VAL A 2 2.13 8.32 9.94
CA VAL A 2 3.55 8.00 9.67
C VAL A 2 3.92 6.62 10.24
N GLY A 3 4.38 5.73 9.36
CA GLY A 3 4.80 4.36 9.66
C GLY A 3 3.70 3.27 9.66
N ARG A 4 2.41 3.59 9.84
CA ARG A 4 1.34 2.57 9.91
C ARG A 4 0.77 2.13 8.56
N MET A 5 1.08 2.89 7.51
CA MET A 5 0.59 2.70 6.14
C MET A 5 1.71 2.85 5.10
N ALA A 6 2.97 2.89 5.51
CA ALA A 6 4.09 3.08 4.60
C ALA A 6 4.23 1.91 3.60
N LEU A 7 4.14 0.67 4.08
CA LEU A 7 4.24 -0.53 3.24
C LEU A 7 3.01 -0.70 2.37
N THR A 8 1.81 -0.49 2.93
CA THR A 8 0.57 -0.52 2.14
C THR A 8 0.60 0.53 1.05
N ASN A 9 0.96 1.78 1.35
CA ASN A 9 0.97 2.85 0.34
C ASN A 9 2.00 2.60 -0.77
N TYR A 10 3.15 2.04 -0.42
CA TYR A 10 4.16 1.64 -1.41
C TYR A 10 3.63 0.55 -2.35
N LEU A 11 3.04 -0.51 -1.79
CA LEU A 11 2.44 -1.60 -2.56
C LEU A 11 1.28 -1.10 -3.42
N SER A 12 0.37 -0.32 -2.85
CA SER A 12 -0.75 0.28 -3.58
C SER A 12 -0.26 1.14 -4.74
N HIS A 13 0.78 1.96 -4.53
CA HIS A 13 1.34 2.78 -5.61
C HIS A 13 1.88 1.90 -6.75
N SER A 14 2.68 0.89 -6.41
CA SER A 14 3.24 -0.06 -7.38
C SER A 14 2.15 -0.81 -8.16
N VAL A 15 1.09 -1.27 -7.47
CA VAL A 15 -0.04 -1.95 -8.10
C VAL A 15 -0.83 -1.01 -9.01
N ILE A 16 -1.04 0.25 -8.58
CA ILE A 16 -1.71 1.25 -9.42
C ILE A 16 -0.89 1.52 -10.69
N CYS A 17 0.42 1.74 -10.57
CA CYS A 17 1.29 1.92 -11.73
C CYS A 17 1.31 0.68 -12.62
N LEU A 18 1.30 -0.53 -12.05
CA LEU A 18 1.17 -1.77 -12.80
C LEU A 18 -0.14 -1.78 -13.61
N PHE A 19 -1.30 -1.55 -12.98
CA PHE A 19 -2.59 -1.54 -13.67
C PHE A 19 -2.73 -0.43 -14.71
N VAL A 20 -2.17 0.76 -14.45
CA VAL A 20 -2.28 1.92 -15.35
C VAL A 20 -1.40 1.74 -16.59
N PHE A 21 -0.13 1.35 -16.40
CA PHE A 21 0.85 1.33 -17.49
C PHE A 21 0.99 -0.04 -18.13
N THR A 22 0.86 -1.14 -17.40
CA THR A 22 1.04 -2.48 -18.00
C THR A 22 -0.25 -3.00 -18.62
N GLY A 23 -0.11 -4.01 -19.50
CA GLY A 23 -1.23 -4.69 -20.16
C GLY A 23 -2.19 -5.43 -19.22
N ALA A 24 -1.93 -5.45 -17.91
CA ALA A 24 -2.84 -5.97 -16.90
C ALA A 24 -4.08 -5.08 -16.68
N GLY A 25 -4.06 -3.82 -17.13
CA GLY A 25 -5.20 -2.91 -17.01
C GLY A 25 -5.38 -2.03 -18.24
N LEU A 26 -5.04 -0.74 -18.12
CA LEU A 26 -5.33 0.26 -19.15
C LEU A 26 -4.30 0.28 -20.30
N ALA A 27 -3.18 -0.42 -20.15
CA ALA A 27 -2.13 -0.54 -21.18
C ALA A 27 -1.67 0.83 -21.74
N LEU A 28 -1.64 1.88 -20.91
CA LEU A 28 -1.34 3.25 -21.33
C LEU A 28 0.15 3.52 -21.56
N TYR A 29 0.99 2.48 -21.53
CA TYR A 29 2.42 2.59 -21.80
C TYR A 29 2.66 3.08 -23.22
N GLY A 30 3.35 4.23 -23.36
CA GLY A 30 3.65 4.85 -24.64
C GLY A 30 2.47 5.55 -25.32
N GLN A 31 1.29 5.56 -24.71
CA GLN A 31 0.08 6.21 -25.24
C GLN A 31 -0.15 7.63 -24.71
N LEU A 32 0.55 7.99 -23.62
CA LEU A 32 0.36 9.25 -22.92
C LEU A 32 1.52 10.22 -23.19
N GLU A 33 1.15 11.47 -23.42
CA GLU A 33 2.09 12.59 -23.48
C GLU A 33 2.67 12.88 -22.09
N ARG A 34 3.90 13.43 -22.03
CA ARG A 34 4.60 13.72 -20.76
C ARG A 34 3.76 14.51 -19.76
N TYR A 35 2.95 15.46 -20.23
CA TYR A 35 2.14 16.28 -19.33
C TYR A 35 0.95 15.50 -18.74
N GLN A 36 0.43 14.49 -19.45
CA GLN A 36 -0.69 13.68 -18.98
C GLN A 36 -0.28 12.78 -17.80
N LEU A 37 0.99 12.39 -17.73
CA LEU A 37 1.52 11.64 -16.59
C LEU A 37 1.41 12.43 -15.29
N TYR A 38 1.56 13.75 -15.31
CA TYR A 38 1.43 14.56 -14.10
C TYR A 38 0.02 14.47 -13.51
N TYR A 39 -1.03 14.43 -14.34
CA TYR A 39 -2.40 14.26 -13.86
C TYR A 39 -2.61 12.91 -13.18
N ILE A 40 -2.04 11.83 -13.74
CA ILE A 40 -2.12 10.49 -13.15
C ILE A 40 -1.41 10.47 -11.80
N VAL A 41 -0.17 10.97 -11.72
CA VAL A 41 0.60 11.02 -10.47
C VAL A 41 -0.17 11.80 -9.39
N LEU A 42 -0.71 12.95 -9.76
CA LEU A 42 -1.44 13.83 -8.84
C LEU A 42 -2.75 13.15 -8.37
N ALA A 43 -3.48 12.48 -9.27
CA ALA A 43 -4.67 11.71 -8.92
C ALA A 43 -4.34 10.55 -7.95
N VAL A 44 -3.27 9.80 -8.21
CA VAL A 44 -2.82 8.70 -7.33
C VAL A 44 -2.41 9.23 -5.96
N TRP A 45 -1.69 10.35 -5.90
CA TRP A 45 -1.32 10.98 -4.64
C TRP A 45 -2.52 11.45 -3.83
N VAL A 46 -3.47 12.15 -4.47
CA VAL A 46 -4.69 12.60 -3.78
C VAL A 46 -5.48 11.39 -3.28
N ALA A 47 -5.65 10.36 -4.12
CA ALA A 47 -6.31 9.12 -3.71
C ALA A 47 -5.62 8.48 -2.50
N GLN A 48 -4.28 8.37 -2.48
CA GLN A 48 -3.55 7.81 -1.36
C GLN A 48 -3.62 8.68 -0.09
N LEU A 49 -3.55 10.00 -0.22
CA LEU A 49 -3.63 10.94 0.90
C LEU A 49 -5.02 10.99 1.53
N VAL A 50 -6.08 10.75 0.75
CA VAL A 50 -7.46 10.67 1.26
C VAL A 50 -7.76 9.28 1.80
N TRP A 51 -7.37 8.23 1.08
CA TRP A 51 -7.60 6.84 1.48
C TRP A 51 -6.87 6.47 2.76
N SER A 52 -5.62 6.91 2.93
CA SER A 52 -4.81 6.56 4.10
C SER A 52 -5.45 6.92 5.46
N PRO A 53 -5.86 8.18 5.72
CA PRO A 53 -6.51 8.54 6.97
C PRO A 53 -7.91 7.93 7.12
N LEU A 54 -8.66 7.76 6.02
CA LEU A 54 -9.97 7.09 6.05
C LEU A 54 -9.84 5.64 6.47
N TRP A 55 -8.89 4.90 5.90
CA TRP A 55 -8.60 3.53 6.29
C TRP A 55 -8.16 3.45 7.75
N LEU A 56 -7.27 4.36 8.17
CA LEU A 56 -6.76 4.43 9.53
C LEU A 56 -7.81 4.80 10.58
N LYS A 57 -8.98 5.30 10.17
CA LYS A 57 -10.14 5.54 11.05
C LYS A 57 -10.82 4.22 11.44
N TYR A 58 -10.80 3.22 10.56
CA TYR A 58 -11.42 1.91 10.78
C TYR A 58 -10.40 0.84 11.21
N PHE A 59 -9.16 0.91 10.73
CA PHE A 59 -8.11 -0.08 10.96
C PHE A 59 -6.85 0.57 11.52
N SER A 60 -6.28 0.00 12.59
CA SER A 60 -5.09 0.56 13.24
C SER A 60 -3.82 0.51 12.37
N PHE A 61 -3.78 -0.38 11.37
CA PHE A 61 -2.65 -0.61 10.47
C PHE A 61 -3.12 -0.89 9.04
N GLY A 62 -2.26 -0.65 8.05
CA GLY A 62 -2.50 -1.08 6.68
C GLY A 62 -2.54 -2.62 6.56
N PRO A 63 -3.25 -3.16 5.56
CA PRO A 63 -3.37 -4.61 5.33
C PRO A 63 -2.01 -5.27 5.13
N ALA A 64 -1.07 -4.62 4.42
CA ALA A 64 0.27 -5.16 4.21
C ALA A 64 1.09 -5.16 5.50
N GLU A 65 0.99 -4.11 6.32
CA GLU A 65 1.62 -4.06 7.64
C GLU A 65 1.07 -5.13 8.59
N TRP A 66 -0.25 -5.37 8.54
CA TRP A 66 -0.87 -6.45 9.31
C TRP A 66 -0.37 -7.82 8.87
N LEU A 67 -0.31 -8.07 7.55
CA LEU A 67 0.20 -9.31 6.99
C LEU A 67 1.69 -9.49 7.32
N TRP A 68 2.50 -8.45 7.19
CA TRP A 68 3.90 -8.45 7.55
C TRP A 68 4.09 -8.79 9.03
N ARG A 69 3.33 -8.16 9.93
CA ARG A 69 3.35 -8.51 11.36
C ARG A 69 2.93 -9.95 11.63
N LYS A 70 1.90 -10.46 10.93
CA LYS A 70 1.47 -11.86 11.04
C LYS A 70 2.56 -12.84 10.60
N LEU A 71 3.33 -12.50 9.57
CA LEU A 71 4.42 -13.33 9.06
C LEU A 71 5.67 -13.23 9.95
N THR A 72 6.09 -12.02 10.35
CA THR A 72 7.28 -11.81 11.17
C THR A 72 7.10 -12.28 12.61
N TYR A 73 5.93 -12.07 13.22
CA TYR A 73 5.60 -12.61 14.54
C TYR A 73 4.97 -14.00 14.47
N GLY A 74 5.03 -14.66 13.31
CA GLY A 74 4.40 -15.94 13.03
C GLY A 74 4.58 -16.93 14.17
N PHE A 75 3.44 -17.37 14.73
CA PHE A 75 3.18 -18.63 15.43
C PHE A 75 4.28 -19.24 16.34
N GLY A 76 5.19 -18.43 16.90
CA GLY A 76 6.35 -18.91 17.66
C GLY A 76 6.68 -18.09 18.91
N ALA A 77 6.07 -16.92 19.09
CA ALA A 77 6.19 -16.15 20.32
C ALA A 77 5.27 -16.64 21.46
N LEU A 78 4.60 -17.79 21.26
CA LEU A 78 4.05 -18.62 22.32
C LEU A 78 5.05 -19.73 22.70
N ALA A 79 6.34 -19.42 22.81
CA ALA A 79 7.11 -20.14 23.82
C ALA A 79 6.57 -19.62 25.15
N PRO A 80 5.85 -20.40 25.97
CA PRO A 80 5.59 -19.98 27.32
C PRO A 80 6.97 -19.73 27.91
N ARG A 81 7.27 -18.48 28.28
CA ARG A 81 8.27 -18.23 29.30
C ARG A 81 7.80 -19.06 30.48
N ALA A 82 8.33 -20.28 30.62
CA ALA A 82 8.26 -21.04 31.83
C ALA A 82 8.78 -20.08 32.89
N ARG A 83 7.84 -19.56 33.69
CA ARG A 83 8.17 -18.81 34.88
C ARG A 83 9.05 -19.75 35.69
N LEU A 84 10.25 -19.27 36.01
CA LEU A 84 11.01 -19.74 37.16
C LEU A 84 10.12 -19.66 38.41
#